data_AF-A0A7C3R1H3-F1
#
_entry.id   AF-A0A7C3R1H3-F1
#
_cell.length_a   1.000
_cell.length_b   1.000
_cell.length_c   1.000
_cell.angle_alpha   90.00
_cell.angle_beta   90.00
_cell.angle_gamma   90.00
#
_symmetry.space_group_name_H-M   'P 1'
#
loop_
_entity.id
_entity.type
_entity.pdbx_description
1 polymer ?
#
loop_
_entity_poly.entity_id
_entity_poly.type
_entity_poly.pdbx_seq_one_letter_code
_entity_poly.pdbx_strand_id
1 'polypeptide(L)'
;NIYFEDPEGNIVMFRRSTEEMPVPPREVKPHPYGVDIELLKRMLADTKAKTLTEFLVKEFQNVGELTALKILEGAGLKPDLKPSELTLNDITELMKSIKTSKIKAPSGKHLSFLGEKLIVLGLRETLKPEFAAAVTRRANVYEGHAFIVEAGIAYGNKVPPADKPLLLRYANKIPLLYGESADGMGKVVDSIEWNRYGVTSPAPLAVLIHVCSTKVPYKGVGKEAVADVPEVEKEIELAVREVARKLKSYLSRKAKEYEEAEKAVTIAKYIPDIARSLNTLTDGKFKHEELEKELLQLLNKKLTMLKIKSLKEIVIEVS
;
A
#
# COMPACT_ATOMS: atom_id res chain seq x y z
N ASN A 1 -16.54 -10.48 14.04
CA ASN A 1 -17.07 -9.43 14.93
C ASN A 1 -16.12 -9.27 16.09
N ILE A 2 -15.81 -8.04 16.48
CA ILE A 2 -15.05 -7.74 17.69
C ILE A 2 -16.04 -7.10 18.66
N TYR A 3 -16.10 -7.62 19.88
CA TYR A 3 -16.88 -7.09 20.98
C TYR A 3 -15.89 -6.64 22.03
N PHE A 4 -15.96 -5.37 22.43
CA PHE A 4 -15.14 -4.79 23.47
C PHE A 4 -16.04 -4.08 24.47
N GLU A 5 -15.88 -4.41 25.74
CA GLU A 5 -16.55 -3.78 26.86
C GLU A 5 -15.47 -3.16 27.74
N ASP A 6 -15.56 -1.85 27.95
CA ASP A 6 -14.60 -1.14 28.77
C ASP A 6 -14.92 -1.26 30.28
N PRO A 7 -14.02 -0.85 31.18
CA PRO A 7 -14.28 -0.90 32.63
C PRO A 7 -15.47 -0.05 33.10
N GLU A 8 -15.96 0.89 32.29
CA GLU A 8 -17.11 1.75 32.59
C GLU A 8 -18.43 1.13 32.11
N GLY A 9 -18.39 -0.02 31.43
CA GLY A 9 -19.55 -0.72 30.88
C GLY A 9 -19.98 -0.21 29.49
N ASN A 10 -19.19 0.62 28.81
CA ASN A 10 -19.46 1.01 27.44
C ASN A 10 -19.13 -0.15 26.49
N ILE A 11 -20.08 -0.48 25.63
CA ILE A 11 -19.96 -1.58 24.66
C ILE A 11 -19.63 -1.02 23.29
N VAL A 12 -18.47 -1.41 22.75
CA VAL A 12 -18.06 -1.14 21.38
C VAL A 12 -18.11 -2.43 20.57
N MET A 13 -18.93 -2.44 19.52
CA MET A 13 -19.08 -3.58 18.62
C MET A 13 -18.59 -3.23 17.22
N PHE A 14 -17.59 -3.95 16.74
CA PHE A 14 -17.14 -3.91 15.35
C PHE A 14 -17.69 -5.13 14.59
N ARG A 15 -18.67 -4.89 13.72
CA ARG A 15 -19.23 -5.94 12.87
C ARG A 15 -18.25 -6.31 11.75
N ARG A 16 -18.22 -7.58 11.39
CA ARG A 16 -17.41 -8.12 10.29
C ARG A 16 -17.90 -7.50 8.98
N SER A 17 -16.97 -6.99 8.18
CA SER A 17 -17.27 -6.41 6.86
C SER A 17 -17.20 -7.43 5.72
N THR A 18 -16.44 -8.52 5.89
CA THR A 18 -16.28 -9.58 4.88
C THR A 18 -15.93 -10.92 5.52
N GLU A 19 -16.28 -12.01 4.85
CA GLU A 19 -15.91 -13.38 5.19
C GLU A 19 -14.68 -13.88 4.42
N GLU A 20 -14.20 -13.12 3.44
CA GLU A 20 -13.00 -13.44 2.67
C GLU A 20 -11.77 -13.37 3.59
N MET A 21 -11.10 -14.51 3.76
CA MET A 21 -9.91 -14.64 4.58
C MET A 21 -8.65 -14.62 3.70
N PRO A 22 -7.57 -13.93 4.12
CA PRO A 22 -6.30 -14.03 3.42
C PRO A 22 -5.72 -15.44 3.49
N VAL A 23 -4.90 -15.79 2.51
CA VAL A 23 -4.23 -17.11 2.45
C VAL A 23 -3.40 -17.31 3.72
N PRO A 24 -3.56 -18.42 4.45
CA PRO A 24 -2.80 -18.66 5.67
C PRO A 24 -1.30 -18.84 5.35
N PRO A 25 -0.42 -18.41 6.28
CA PRO A 25 1.01 -18.56 6.07
C PRO A 25 1.39 -20.05 6.04
N ARG A 26 2.47 -20.38 5.34
CA ARG A 26 3.02 -21.73 5.30
C ARG A 26 4.41 -21.74 5.89
N GLU A 27 4.71 -22.77 6.67
CA GLU A 27 6.07 -22.99 7.14
C GLU A 27 6.98 -23.34 5.97
N VAL A 28 8.15 -22.71 5.95
CA VAL A 28 9.15 -22.92 4.92
C VAL A 28 10.53 -22.94 5.55
N LYS A 29 11.45 -23.63 4.88
CA LYS A 29 12.85 -23.73 5.30
C LYS A 29 13.54 -22.37 5.29
N PRO A 30 14.62 -22.16 6.04
CA PRO A 30 15.38 -20.92 5.95
C PRO A 30 16.03 -20.78 4.58
N HIS A 31 16.21 -19.53 4.15
CA HIS A 31 17.02 -19.22 2.97
C HIS A 31 18.48 -19.00 3.41
N PRO A 32 19.48 -19.48 2.65
CA PRO A 32 20.89 -19.45 3.08
C PRO A 32 21.41 -18.06 3.46
N TYR A 33 20.98 -17.01 2.75
CA TYR A 33 21.40 -15.64 3.04
C TYR A 33 20.94 -15.09 4.38
N GLY A 34 19.87 -15.66 4.97
CA GLY A 34 19.29 -15.19 6.22
C GLY A 34 19.68 -16.01 7.44
N VAL A 35 20.65 -16.89 7.29
CA VAL A 35 21.12 -17.75 8.37
C VAL A 35 22.36 -17.13 9.00
N ASP A 36 22.33 -17.01 10.33
CA ASP A 36 23.48 -16.60 11.13
C ASP A 36 24.33 -17.80 11.55
N ILE A 37 25.56 -17.56 11.99
CA ILE A 37 26.50 -18.62 12.43
C ILE A 37 25.85 -19.52 13.50
N GLU A 38 25.13 -18.93 14.44
CA GLU A 38 24.51 -19.68 15.53
C GLU A 38 23.33 -20.54 15.05
N LEU A 39 22.53 -20.01 14.13
CA LEU A 39 21.46 -20.78 13.51
C LEU A 39 22.04 -21.92 12.66
N LEU A 40 23.11 -21.65 11.91
CA LEU A 40 23.79 -22.68 11.10
C LEU A 40 24.35 -23.81 11.98
N LYS A 41 25.00 -23.49 13.10
CA LYS A 41 25.46 -24.48 14.09
C LYS A 41 24.32 -25.36 14.59
N ARG A 42 23.20 -24.73 14.96
CA ARG A 42 22.01 -25.46 15.42
C ARG A 42 21.46 -26.37 14.32
N MET A 43 21.38 -25.89 13.08
CA MET A 43 20.94 -26.69 11.94
C MET A 43 21.87 -27.88 11.67
N LEU A 44 23.19 -27.67 11.77
CA LEU A 44 24.19 -28.74 11.60
C LEU A 44 24.11 -29.80 12.71
N ALA A 45 23.75 -29.40 13.93
CA ALA A 45 23.54 -30.32 15.04
C ALA A 45 22.22 -31.11 14.95
N ASP A 46 21.15 -30.47 14.47
CA ASP A 46 19.80 -31.05 14.42
C ASP A 46 19.51 -31.83 13.11
N THR A 47 20.33 -31.67 12.07
CA THR A 47 20.06 -32.28 10.75
C THR A 47 20.22 -33.81 10.75
N LYS A 48 19.44 -34.45 9.89
CA LYS A 48 19.54 -35.90 9.59
C LYS A 48 20.34 -36.20 8.32
N ALA A 49 20.88 -35.17 7.66
CA ALA A 49 21.66 -35.33 6.43
C ALA A 49 22.99 -36.04 6.70
N LYS A 50 23.38 -36.96 5.83
CA LYS A 50 24.63 -37.71 5.98
C LYS A 50 25.84 -36.99 5.40
N THR A 51 25.61 -36.13 4.41
CA THR A 51 26.66 -35.36 3.72
C THR A 51 26.34 -33.87 3.73
N LEU A 52 27.37 -33.02 3.58
CA LEU A 52 27.18 -31.58 3.46
C LEU A 52 26.34 -31.19 2.23
N THR A 53 26.49 -31.94 1.15
CA THR A 53 25.70 -31.72 -0.07
C THR A 53 24.21 -31.98 0.22
N GLU A 54 23.89 -33.09 0.88
CA GLU A 54 22.51 -33.40 1.28
C GLU A 54 21.97 -32.34 2.25
N PHE A 55 22.77 -31.91 3.23
CA PHE A 55 22.40 -30.87 4.18
C PHE A 55 21.99 -29.57 3.48
N LEU A 56 22.83 -29.07 2.56
CA LEU A 56 22.57 -27.82 1.85
C LEU A 56 21.31 -27.87 0.99
N VAL A 57 21.05 -29.01 0.33
CA VAL A 57 19.85 -29.20 -0.51
C VAL A 57 18.60 -29.39 0.34
N LYS A 58 18.71 -30.12 1.46
CA LYS A 58 17.56 -30.52 2.27
C LYS A 58 17.15 -29.44 3.25
N GLU A 59 18.06 -28.69 3.84
CA GLU A 59 17.73 -27.76 4.93
C GLU A 59 17.47 -26.32 4.47
N PHE A 60 17.83 -25.97 3.24
CA PHE A 60 17.68 -24.61 2.72
C PHE A 60 16.71 -24.47 1.54
N GLN A 61 16.12 -23.29 1.41
CA GLN A 61 15.36 -22.94 0.21
C GLN A 61 16.26 -22.61 -0.97
N ASN A 62 15.80 -22.95 -2.18
CA ASN A 62 16.40 -22.57 -3.45
C ASN A 62 17.86 -23.03 -3.65
N VAL A 63 18.28 -24.06 -2.92
CA VAL A 63 19.58 -24.71 -3.11
C VAL A 63 19.38 -26.06 -3.79
N GLY A 64 19.86 -26.18 -5.02
CA GLY A 64 19.97 -27.47 -5.72
C GLY A 64 21.38 -28.04 -5.62
N GLU A 65 21.58 -29.26 -6.09
CA GLU A 65 22.87 -29.97 -6.02
C GLU A 65 24.03 -29.16 -6.63
N LEU A 66 23.83 -28.61 -7.84
CA LEU A 66 24.86 -27.79 -8.50
C LEU A 66 25.22 -26.53 -7.70
N THR A 67 24.25 -25.94 -7.02
CA THR A 67 24.48 -24.75 -6.17
C THR A 67 25.19 -25.16 -4.88
N ALA A 68 24.79 -26.27 -4.28
CA ALA A 68 25.45 -26.82 -3.09
C ALA A 68 26.93 -27.14 -3.36
N LEU A 69 27.24 -27.80 -4.48
CA LEU A 69 28.63 -28.11 -4.86
C LEU A 69 29.47 -26.84 -5.02
N LYS A 70 28.95 -25.80 -5.70
CA LYS A 70 29.65 -24.52 -5.84
C LYS A 70 29.90 -23.82 -4.51
N ILE A 71 28.93 -23.88 -3.60
CA ILE A 71 29.07 -23.33 -2.24
C ILE A 71 30.18 -24.06 -1.49
N LEU A 72 30.22 -25.40 -1.58
CA LEU A 72 31.23 -26.21 -0.90
C LEU A 72 32.63 -26.03 -1.50
N GLU A 73 32.75 -25.95 -2.82
CA GLU A 73 33.99 -25.61 -3.52
C GLU A 73 34.52 -24.24 -3.08
N GLY A 74 33.64 -23.23 -3.01
CA GLY A 74 34.01 -21.89 -2.54
C GLY A 74 34.43 -21.83 -1.07
N ALA A 75 34.02 -22.81 -0.26
CA ALA A 75 34.41 -22.94 1.14
C ALA A 75 35.62 -23.88 1.35
N GLY A 76 36.12 -24.54 0.28
CA GLY A 76 37.18 -25.55 0.39
C GLY A 76 36.75 -26.84 1.10
N LEU A 77 35.45 -27.13 1.16
CA LEU A 77 34.88 -28.26 1.89
C LEU A 77 34.55 -29.43 0.95
N LYS A 78 34.79 -30.65 1.41
CA LYS A 78 34.47 -31.86 0.65
C LYS A 78 32.95 -32.13 0.66
N PRO A 79 32.33 -32.46 -0.49
CA PRO A 79 30.90 -32.78 -0.61
C PRO A 79 30.39 -33.88 0.33
N ASP A 80 31.24 -34.88 0.59
CA ASP A 80 30.92 -36.09 1.34
C ASP A 80 31.20 -36.00 2.85
N LEU A 81 31.71 -34.85 3.32
CA LEU A 81 31.97 -34.63 4.73
C LEU A 81 30.65 -34.69 5.52
N LYS A 82 30.70 -35.15 6.77
CA LYS A 82 29.51 -35.17 7.63
C LYS A 82 29.28 -33.79 8.26
N PRO A 83 28.02 -33.33 8.38
CA PRO A 83 27.68 -32.09 9.08
C PRO A 83 28.24 -31.98 10.49
N SER A 84 28.31 -33.10 11.22
CA SER A 84 28.80 -33.17 12.61
C SER A 84 30.31 -32.99 12.77
N GLU A 85 31.08 -33.11 11.68
CA GLU A 85 32.56 -33.06 11.70
C GLU A 85 33.10 -31.64 11.41
N LEU A 86 32.22 -30.67 11.13
CA LEU A 86 32.61 -29.29 10.83
C LEU A 86 33.15 -28.56 12.06
N THR A 87 34.30 -27.91 11.89
CA THR A 87 34.87 -27.00 12.90
C THR A 87 34.25 -25.60 12.80
N LEU A 88 34.48 -24.76 13.81
CA LEU A 88 34.05 -23.36 13.79
C LEU A 88 34.60 -22.60 12.58
N ASN A 89 35.86 -22.84 12.20
CA ASN A 89 36.48 -22.20 11.06
C ASN A 89 35.79 -22.61 9.75
N ASP A 90 35.49 -23.90 9.59
CA ASP A 90 34.77 -24.41 8.42
C ASP A 90 33.38 -23.79 8.27
N ILE A 91 32.67 -23.61 9.39
CA ILE A 91 31.37 -22.93 9.42
C ILE A 91 31.48 -21.47 8.97
N THR A 92 32.54 -20.76 9.39
CA THR A 92 32.76 -19.38 8.94
C THR A 92 33.08 -19.27 7.46
N GLU A 93 33.87 -20.19 6.90
CA GLU A 93 34.18 -20.23 5.48
C GLU A 93 32.95 -20.62 4.64
N LEU A 94 32.15 -21.58 5.11
CA LEU A 94 30.87 -21.93 4.51
C LEU A 94 29.92 -20.72 4.46
N MET A 95 29.83 -19.96 5.55
CA MET A 95 29.04 -18.72 5.61
C MET A 95 29.50 -17.65 4.62
N LYS A 96 30.81 -17.44 4.49
CA LYS A 96 31.37 -16.50 3.50
C LYS A 96 31.03 -16.95 2.08
N SER A 97 31.17 -18.24 1.79
CA SER A 97 30.83 -18.82 0.50
C SER A 97 29.34 -18.67 0.17
N ILE A 98 28.45 -18.91 1.12
CA ILE A 98 26.99 -18.70 0.97
C ILE A 98 26.67 -17.26 0.60
N LYS A 99 27.25 -16.27 1.30
CA LYS A 99 27.01 -14.84 1.03
C LYS A 99 27.50 -14.41 -0.35
N THR A 100 28.59 -15.01 -0.81
CA THR A 100 29.20 -14.70 -2.12
C THR A 100 28.46 -15.40 -3.27
N SER A 101 27.81 -16.53 -2.99
CA SER A 101 27.10 -17.35 -3.98
C SER A 101 25.78 -16.72 -4.41
N LYS A 102 25.56 -16.58 -5.73
CA LYS A 102 24.31 -16.04 -6.28
C LYS A 102 23.15 -17.05 -6.18
N ILE A 103 22.47 -17.06 -5.03
CA ILE A 103 21.30 -17.91 -4.78
C ILE A 103 20.02 -17.14 -5.14
N LYS A 104 19.02 -17.84 -5.66
CA LYS A 104 17.74 -17.24 -6.04
C LYS A 104 16.97 -16.79 -4.81
N ALA A 105 16.47 -15.56 -4.83
CA ALA A 105 15.58 -14.99 -3.82
C ALA A 105 14.42 -15.93 -3.42
N PRO A 106 14.09 -16.05 -2.12
CA PRO A 106 12.91 -16.79 -1.68
C PRO A 106 11.62 -16.20 -2.28
N SER A 107 10.65 -17.07 -2.56
CA SER A 107 9.33 -16.62 -3.02
C SER A 107 8.49 -16.10 -1.85
N GLY A 108 7.69 -15.05 -2.04
CA GLY A 108 6.78 -14.56 -0.99
C GLY A 108 5.45 -15.33 -0.84
N LYS A 109 5.28 -16.46 -1.52
CA LYS A 109 4.01 -17.22 -1.51
C LYS A 109 3.65 -17.85 -0.16
N HIS A 110 4.63 -17.97 0.73
CA HIS A 110 4.45 -18.51 2.08
C HIS A 110 3.98 -17.45 3.09
N LEU A 111 4.07 -16.17 2.71
CA LEU A 111 3.64 -15.05 3.55
C LEU A 111 2.12 -14.89 3.47
N SER A 112 1.53 -14.42 4.57
CA SER A 112 0.11 -14.13 4.67
C SER A 112 -0.10 -12.62 4.73
N PHE A 113 -0.23 -11.99 3.58
CA PHE A 113 -0.55 -10.57 3.43
C PHE A 113 -2.08 -10.35 3.38
N LEU A 114 -2.58 -9.12 3.49
CA LEU A 114 -4.01 -8.81 3.51
C LEU A 114 -4.62 -8.82 2.10
N GLY A 115 -3.96 -8.17 1.15
CA GLY A 115 -4.45 -7.99 -0.21
C GLY A 115 -5.22 -6.68 -0.41
N GLU A 116 -5.17 -6.16 -1.64
CA GLU A 116 -5.72 -4.85 -2.02
C GLU A 116 -7.20 -4.70 -1.67
N LYS A 117 -8.01 -5.74 -1.92
CA LYS A 117 -9.47 -5.70 -1.68
C LYS A 117 -9.81 -5.50 -0.21
N LEU A 118 -9.16 -6.27 0.67
CA LEU A 118 -9.40 -6.22 2.11
C LEU A 118 -8.95 -4.88 2.70
N ILE A 119 -7.82 -4.34 2.23
CA ILE A 119 -7.34 -3.02 2.65
C ILE A 119 -8.34 -1.93 2.25
N VAL A 120 -8.82 -1.92 1.01
CA VAL A 120 -9.81 -0.93 0.54
C VAL A 120 -11.10 -1.03 1.33
N LEU A 121 -11.59 -2.24 1.60
CA LEU A 121 -12.79 -2.46 2.42
C LEU A 121 -12.60 -1.91 3.84
N GLY A 122 -11.48 -2.23 4.49
CA GLY A 122 -11.17 -1.76 5.84
C GLY A 122 -11.09 -0.23 5.93
N LEU A 123 -10.43 0.41 4.96
CA LEU A 123 -10.35 1.87 4.88
C LEU A 123 -11.74 2.51 4.67
N ARG A 124 -12.59 1.90 3.84
CA ARG A 124 -13.94 2.40 3.57
C ARG A 124 -14.86 2.33 4.78
N GLU A 125 -14.83 1.21 5.50
CA GLU A 125 -15.68 1.03 6.68
C GLU A 125 -15.24 1.93 7.84
N THR A 126 -13.93 2.08 8.04
CA THR A 126 -13.37 2.81 9.18
C THR A 126 -13.42 4.33 8.96
N LEU A 127 -12.92 4.81 7.82
CA LEU A 127 -12.73 6.24 7.55
C LEU A 127 -13.80 6.85 6.65
N LYS A 128 -14.65 6.03 6.02
CA LYS A 128 -15.68 6.46 5.05
C LYS A 128 -15.17 7.53 4.07
N PRO A 129 -13.99 7.34 3.45
CA PRO A 129 -13.37 8.34 2.59
C PRO A 129 -14.15 8.47 1.28
N GLU A 130 -13.90 9.57 0.57
CA GLU A 130 -14.44 9.80 -0.77
C GLU A 130 -13.76 8.89 -1.79
N PHE A 131 -12.44 8.73 -1.64
CA PHE A 131 -11.61 7.86 -2.47
C PHE A 131 -10.80 6.91 -1.59
N ALA A 132 -10.71 5.64 -2.02
CA ALA A 132 -9.84 4.64 -1.40
C ALA A 132 -9.21 3.76 -2.47
N ALA A 133 -7.91 3.51 -2.35
CA ALA A 133 -7.17 2.59 -3.20
C ALA A 133 -6.08 1.88 -2.40
N ALA A 134 -5.70 0.68 -2.83
CA ALA A 134 -4.59 -0.06 -2.27
C ALA A 134 -3.71 -0.66 -3.36
N VAL A 135 -2.53 -1.13 -2.96
CA VAL A 135 -1.61 -1.91 -3.77
C VAL A 135 -0.92 -2.96 -2.91
N THR A 136 -0.79 -4.17 -3.45
CA THR A 136 0.06 -5.23 -2.87
C THR A 136 1.26 -5.41 -3.80
N ARG A 137 2.45 -5.07 -3.31
CA ARG A 137 3.68 -5.18 -4.12
C ARG A 137 4.13 -6.63 -4.28
N ARG A 138 5.03 -6.85 -5.23
CA ARG A 138 5.70 -8.15 -5.35
C ARG A 138 6.63 -8.37 -4.17
N ALA A 139 6.79 -9.63 -3.80
CA ALA A 139 7.71 -9.99 -2.73
C ALA A 139 9.15 -9.61 -3.11
N ASN A 140 9.83 -8.98 -2.16
CA ASN A 140 11.25 -8.65 -2.23
C ASN A 140 11.98 -9.34 -1.06
N VAL A 141 13.29 -9.20 -0.98
CA VAL A 141 14.10 -9.94 -0.01
C VAL A 141 15.04 -8.99 0.72
N TYR A 142 15.12 -9.14 2.03
CA TYR A 142 16.11 -8.47 2.86
C TYR A 142 16.72 -9.51 3.80
N GLU A 143 18.04 -9.53 3.99
CA GLU A 143 18.73 -10.53 4.84
C GLU A 143 18.23 -11.98 4.62
N GLY A 144 17.96 -12.37 3.37
CA GLY A 144 17.40 -13.70 3.06
C GLY A 144 15.95 -13.97 3.50
N HIS A 145 15.26 -13.02 4.12
CA HIS A 145 13.84 -13.10 4.43
C HIS A 145 13.01 -12.45 3.33
N ALA A 146 12.01 -13.18 2.82
CA ALA A 146 11.04 -12.59 1.90
C ALA A 146 10.13 -11.63 2.68
N PHE A 147 9.87 -10.47 2.09
CA PHE A 147 8.91 -9.51 2.61
C PHE A 147 8.01 -8.98 1.50
N ILE A 148 6.79 -8.60 1.86
CA ILE A 148 5.80 -7.95 1.00
C ILE A 148 5.39 -6.65 1.67
N VAL A 149 5.31 -5.59 0.87
CA VAL A 149 4.77 -4.31 1.30
C VAL A 149 3.42 -4.08 0.64
N GLU A 150 2.44 -3.68 1.44
CA GLU A 150 1.14 -3.24 0.97
C GLU A 150 0.94 -1.79 1.40
N ALA A 151 0.41 -0.98 0.49
CA ALA A 151 0.06 0.39 0.79
C ALA A 151 -1.41 0.64 0.47
N GLY A 152 -2.07 1.42 1.32
CA GLY A 152 -3.43 1.92 1.14
C GLY A 152 -3.44 3.44 1.21
N ILE A 153 -4.35 4.07 0.48
CA ILE A 153 -4.58 5.51 0.54
C ILE A 153 -6.08 5.77 0.63
N ALA A 154 -6.46 6.69 1.49
CA ALA A 154 -7.84 7.14 1.69
C ALA A 154 -7.87 8.67 1.71
N TYR A 155 -8.79 9.28 0.96
CA TYR A 155 -8.89 10.72 0.82
C TYR A 155 -10.35 11.20 0.98
N GLY A 156 -10.55 12.29 1.74
CA GLY A 156 -11.82 13.01 1.85
C GLY A 156 -12.76 12.53 2.96
N ASN A 157 -13.94 13.17 3.02
CA ASN A 157 -15.04 12.91 3.97
C ASN A 157 -14.63 13.00 5.45
N LYS A 158 -14.66 11.88 6.19
CA LYS A 158 -14.41 11.83 7.63
C LYS A 158 -12.93 11.72 7.99
N VAL A 159 -12.03 11.74 7.01
CA VAL A 159 -10.59 11.82 7.28
C VAL A 159 -10.29 13.23 7.80
N PRO A 160 -9.71 13.39 9.00
CA PRO A 160 -9.44 14.71 9.56
C PRO A 160 -8.41 15.44 8.67
N PRO A 161 -8.67 16.70 8.29
CA PRO A 161 -7.68 17.49 7.57
C PRO A 161 -6.51 17.84 8.48
N ALA A 162 -5.30 17.53 8.04
CA ALA A 162 -4.07 17.79 8.78
C ALA A 162 -2.94 18.18 7.83
N ASP A 163 -1.88 18.79 8.36
CA ASP A 163 -0.69 19.17 7.58
C ASP A 163 0.07 17.93 7.09
N LYS A 164 0.05 16.87 7.90
CA LYS A 164 0.61 15.57 7.59
C LYS A 164 -0.49 14.52 7.39
N PRO A 165 -0.29 13.53 6.50
CA PRO A 165 -1.22 12.44 6.34
C PRO A 165 -1.40 11.64 7.64
N LEU A 166 -2.62 11.19 7.92
CA LEU A 166 -2.88 10.22 8.98
C LEU A 166 -2.24 8.87 8.62
N LEU A 167 -1.21 8.47 9.36
CA LEU A 167 -0.44 7.26 9.07
C LEU A 167 -0.94 6.06 9.88
N LEU A 168 -1.37 5.01 9.18
CA LEU A 168 -1.77 3.73 9.75
C LEU A 168 -0.71 2.67 9.47
N ARG A 169 0.07 2.31 10.49
CA ARG A 169 1.21 1.38 10.37
C ARG A 169 0.83 -0.02 10.80
N TYR A 170 1.23 -1.02 10.02
CA TYR A 170 1.01 -2.43 10.31
C TYR A 170 2.25 -3.26 10.03
N ALA A 171 2.54 -4.21 10.91
CA ALA A 171 3.56 -5.23 10.70
C ALA A 171 2.95 -6.62 10.98
N ASN A 172 3.05 -7.55 10.02
CA ASN A 172 2.48 -8.90 10.15
C ASN A 172 1.03 -8.91 10.67
N LYS A 173 0.16 -8.06 10.11
CA LYS A 173 -1.26 -7.83 10.50
C LYS A 173 -1.48 -7.25 11.90
N ILE A 174 -0.43 -6.80 12.58
CA ILE A 174 -0.51 -6.15 13.90
C ILE A 174 -0.40 -4.63 13.71
N PRO A 175 -1.32 -3.82 14.26
CA PRO A 175 -1.22 -2.37 14.22
C PRO A 175 -0.06 -1.88 15.13
N LEU A 176 0.73 -0.94 14.62
CA LEU A 176 1.79 -0.28 15.37
C LEU A 176 1.31 1.09 15.86
N LEU A 177 1.03 1.21 17.16
CA LEU A 177 0.40 2.39 17.76
C LEU A 177 1.41 3.44 18.24
N TYR A 178 2.58 3.00 18.72
CA TYR A 178 3.59 3.88 19.33
C TYR A 178 4.82 4.06 18.44
N GLY A 179 5.63 5.07 18.71
CA GLY A 179 6.93 5.26 18.05
C GLY A 179 6.88 5.78 16.61
N GLU A 180 5.81 6.47 16.20
CA GLU A 180 5.63 6.96 14.83
C GLU A 180 6.79 7.85 14.34
N SER A 181 7.27 8.76 15.17
CA SER A 181 8.38 9.67 14.81
C SER A 181 9.70 8.95 14.55
N ALA A 182 9.88 7.77 15.12
CA ALA A 182 11.08 6.96 14.97
C ALA A 182 10.90 5.83 13.96
N ASP A 183 9.75 5.72 13.29
CA ASP A 183 9.43 4.61 12.42
C ASP A 183 9.90 4.83 10.99
N GLY A 184 10.50 3.80 10.39
CA GLY A 184 10.95 3.84 8.99
C GLY A 184 9.81 4.11 7.99
N MET A 185 8.58 3.66 8.28
CA MET A 185 7.42 3.96 7.43
C MET A 185 7.03 5.44 7.51
N GLY A 186 7.06 6.02 8.72
CA GLY A 186 6.80 7.44 8.96
C GLY A 186 7.78 8.34 8.21
N LYS A 187 9.07 8.04 8.33
CA LYS A 187 10.15 8.72 7.59
C LYS A 187 9.93 8.68 6.07
N VAL A 188 9.48 7.56 5.52
CA VAL A 188 9.19 7.44 4.08
C VAL A 188 8.00 8.31 3.69
N VAL A 189 6.91 8.31 4.47
CA VAL A 189 5.71 9.13 4.20
C VAL A 189 6.02 10.62 4.28
N ASP A 190 6.82 11.04 5.25
CA ASP A 190 7.29 12.42 5.40
C ASP A 190 8.19 12.87 4.25
N SER A 191 8.96 11.95 3.63
CA SER A 191 9.82 12.27 2.49
C SER A 191 9.08 12.43 1.15
N ILE A 192 7.80 12.07 1.10
CA ILE A 192 7.00 12.15 -0.13
C ILE A 192 6.44 13.57 -0.32
N GLU A 193 6.76 14.17 -1.46
CA GLU A 193 6.20 15.46 -1.87
C GLU A 193 4.75 15.31 -2.38
N TRP A 194 3.77 15.41 -1.48
CA TRP A 194 2.34 15.26 -1.76
C TRP A 194 1.77 16.26 -2.78
N ASN A 195 2.33 17.47 -2.84
CA ASN A 195 1.96 18.50 -3.83
C ASN A 195 2.10 17.98 -5.28
N ARG A 196 3.11 17.13 -5.57
CA ARG A 196 3.29 16.54 -6.91
C ARG A 196 2.14 15.63 -7.34
N TYR A 197 1.39 15.12 -6.36
CA TYR A 197 0.23 14.26 -6.54
C TYR A 197 -1.11 15.02 -6.49
N GLY A 198 -1.08 16.36 -6.40
CA GLY A 198 -2.27 17.19 -6.35
C GLY A 198 -2.91 17.30 -4.97
N VAL A 199 -2.18 16.94 -3.92
CA VAL A 199 -2.64 17.05 -2.52
C VAL A 199 -1.94 18.26 -1.89
N THR A 200 -2.70 19.31 -1.61
CA THR A 200 -2.22 20.52 -0.94
C THR A 200 -2.60 20.47 0.54
N SER A 201 -1.62 20.59 1.43
CA SER A 201 -1.85 20.62 2.88
C SER A 201 -2.48 21.95 3.33
N PRO A 202 -3.33 21.95 4.39
CA PRO A 202 -3.83 20.79 5.13
C PRO A 202 -4.82 19.95 4.30
N ALA A 203 -4.65 18.63 4.33
CA ALA A 203 -5.41 17.71 3.48
C ALA A 203 -6.06 16.57 4.28
N PRO A 204 -7.29 16.13 3.92
CA PRO A 204 -7.95 14.98 4.52
C PRO A 204 -7.40 13.68 3.91
N LEU A 205 -6.15 13.35 4.24
CA LEU A 205 -5.41 12.22 3.66
C LEU A 205 -4.99 11.22 4.74
N ALA A 206 -5.27 9.94 4.51
CA ALA A 206 -4.77 8.83 5.31
C ALA A 206 -3.99 7.84 4.45
N VAL A 207 -2.87 7.36 4.98
CA VAL A 207 -1.97 6.40 4.33
C VAL A 207 -1.82 5.19 5.22
N LEU A 208 -2.10 4.00 4.69
CA LEU A 208 -1.88 2.73 5.37
C LEU A 208 -0.65 2.06 4.79
N ILE A 209 0.25 1.57 5.64
CA ILE A 209 1.44 0.81 5.24
C ILE A 209 1.46 -0.48 6.03
N HIS A 210 1.55 -1.60 5.33
CA HIS A 210 1.66 -2.92 5.92
C HIS A 210 2.92 -3.62 5.40
N VAL A 211 3.80 -4.02 6.33
CA VAL A 211 4.97 -4.84 6.04
C VAL A 211 4.73 -6.25 6.56
N CYS A 212 4.77 -7.24 5.66
CA CYS A 212 4.63 -8.66 6.00
C CYS A 212 5.91 -9.41 5.68
N SER A 213 6.47 -10.13 6.66
CA SER A 213 7.71 -10.89 6.50
C SER A 213 7.85 -11.96 7.59
N THR A 214 8.67 -12.99 7.35
CA THR A 214 9.02 -14.00 8.37
C THR A 214 9.79 -13.39 9.55
N LYS A 215 10.63 -12.39 9.26
CA LYS A 215 11.34 -11.56 10.22
C LYS A 215 10.95 -10.12 9.89
N VAL A 216 10.47 -9.34 10.84
CA VAL A 216 10.25 -7.90 10.62
C VAL A 216 11.40 -7.18 11.33
N PRO A 217 12.10 -6.24 10.68
CA PRO A 217 13.19 -5.54 11.30
C PRO A 217 12.62 -4.47 12.24
N TYR A 218 12.52 -4.76 13.54
CA TYR A 218 12.06 -3.79 14.54
C TYR A 218 13.24 -3.01 15.13
N LYS A 219 13.06 -1.73 15.47
CA LYS A 219 14.12 -0.91 16.12
C LYS A 219 14.40 -1.32 17.56
N GLY A 220 13.37 -1.77 18.29
CA GLY A 220 13.47 -2.13 19.70
C GLY A 220 12.72 -3.41 20.04
N VAL A 221 12.94 -3.91 21.25
CA VAL A 221 12.35 -5.17 21.75
C VAL A 221 10.82 -5.10 21.84
N GLY A 222 10.26 -3.89 22.04
CA GLY A 222 8.81 -3.66 22.10
C GLY A 222 8.07 -3.84 20.78
N LYS A 223 8.78 -3.98 19.65
CA LYS A 223 8.20 -4.17 18.30
C LYS A 223 7.23 -3.06 17.87
N GLU A 224 7.47 -1.83 18.32
CA GLU A 224 6.57 -0.69 18.08
C GLU A 224 6.88 0.06 16.78
N ALA A 225 8.12 -0.04 16.29
CA ALA A 225 8.58 0.66 15.11
C ALA A 225 9.49 -0.22 14.24
N VAL A 226 9.34 -0.07 12.93
CA VAL A 226 10.18 -0.72 11.92
C VAL A 226 11.49 0.06 11.74
N ALA A 227 12.59 -0.68 11.64
CA ALA A 227 13.94 -0.17 11.48
C ALA A 227 14.21 0.35 10.07
N ASP A 228 15.24 1.18 9.96
CA ASP A 228 15.63 1.88 8.74
C ASP A 228 16.47 0.93 7.87
N VAL A 229 15.82 -0.08 7.28
CA VAL A 229 16.45 -1.03 6.36
C VAL A 229 16.27 -0.52 4.93
N PRO A 230 17.34 -0.21 4.18
CA PRO A 230 17.26 0.44 2.86
C PRO A 230 16.37 -0.29 1.85
N GLU A 231 16.43 -1.63 1.82
CA GLU A 231 15.62 -2.47 0.93
C GLU A 231 14.13 -2.34 1.23
N VAL A 232 13.78 -2.27 2.52
CA VAL A 232 12.39 -2.15 2.99
C VAL A 232 11.89 -0.72 2.78
N GLU A 233 12.67 0.30 3.16
CA GLU A 233 12.33 1.71 2.95
C GLU A 233 12.05 2.01 1.48
N LYS A 234 12.92 1.54 0.57
CA LYS A 234 12.75 1.71 -0.87
C LYS A 234 11.48 1.06 -1.40
N GLU A 235 11.14 -0.15 -0.94
CA GLU A 235 9.93 -0.83 -1.38
C GLU A 235 8.67 -0.14 -0.83
N ILE A 236 8.71 0.37 0.41
CA ILE A 236 7.65 1.20 0.99
C ILE A 236 7.44 2.47 0.16
N GLU A 237 8.51 3.18 -0.18
CA GLU A 237 8.45 4.40 -0.99
C GLU A 237 7.79 4.12 -2.34
N LEU A 238 8.17 3.03 -3.00
CA LEU A 238 7.55 2.61 -4.27
C LEU A 238 6.07 2.26 -4.11
N ALA A 239 5.68 1.57 -3.05
CA ALA A 239 4.29 1.21 -2.77
C ALA A 239 3.42 2.46 -2.53
N VAL A 240 3.89 3.40 -1.70
CA VAL A 240 3.16 4.64 -1.40
C VAL A 240 3.05 5.51 -2.66
N ARG A 241 4.12 5.63 -3.46
CA ARG A 241 4.07 6.36 -4.74
C ARG A 241 3.05 5.76 -5.71
N GLU A 242 2.90 4.43 -5.72
CA GLU A 242 1.95 3.76 -6.61
C GLU A 242 0.49 4.11 -6.26
N VAL A 243 0.13 4.11 -4.98
CA VAL A 243 -1.20 4.55 -4.55
C VAL A 243 -1.40 6.06 -4.67
N ALA A 244 -0.34 6.86 -4.48
CA ALA A 244 -0.39 8.31 -4.68
C ALA A 244 -0.66 8.68 -6.16
N ARG A 245 -0.14 7.90 -7.12
CA ARG A 245 -0.49 8.08 -8.54
C ARG A 245 -1.97 7.79 -8.80
N LYS A 246 -2.54 6.73 -8.20
CA LYS A 246 -3.98 6.42 -8.30
C LYS A 246 -4.82 7.59 -7.76
N LEU A 247 -4.40 8.19 -6.63
CA LEU A 247 -5.05 9.38 -6.07
C LEU A 247 -4.93 10.59 -7.00
N LYS A 248 -3.76 10.86 -7.59
CA LYS A 248 -3.58 11.96 -8.54
C LYS A 248 -4.55 11.86 -9.73
N SER A 249 -4.71 10.67 -10.30
CA SER A 249 -5.67 10.44 -11.39
C SER A 249 -7.11 10.74 -10.95
N TYR A 250 -7.47 10.37 -9.72
CA TYR A 250 -8.78 10.70 -9.15
C TYR A 250 -8.99 12.21 -9.00
N LEU A 251 -8.04 12.91 -8.37
CA LEU A 251 -8.12 14.35 -8.15
C LEU A 251 -8.11 15.13 -9.46
N SER A 252 -7.32 14.72 -10.44
CA SER A 252 -7.30 15.35 -11.77
C SER A 252 -8.64 15.21 -12.49
N ARG A 253 -9.28 14.03 -12.40
CA ARG A 253 -10.61 13.83 -12.97
C ARG A 253 -11.65 14.70 -12.25
N LYS A 254 -11.61 14.73 -10.92
CA LYS A 254 -12.51 15.55 -10.11
C LYS A 254 -12.34 17.04 -10.44
N ALA A 255 -11.11 17.55 -10.50
CA ALA A 255 -10.85 18.95 -10.86
C ALA A 255 -11.40 19.32 -12.24
N LYS A 256 -11.26 18.42 -13.23
CA LYS A 256 -11.83 18.61 -14.55
C LYS A 256 -13.37 18.64 -14.53
N GLU A 257 -13.99 17.76 -13.75
CA GLU A 257 -15.45 17.74 -13.56
C GLU A 257 -15.96 19.06 -12.93
N TYR A 258 -15.25 19.59 -11.93
CA TYR A 258 -15.57 20.89 -11.35
C TYR A 258 -15.41 22.04 -12.34
N GLU A 259 -14.32 22.07 -13.11
CA GLU A 259 -14.09 23.12 -14.11
C GLU A 259 -15.17 23.11 -15.21
N GLU A 260 -15.60 21.92 -15.66
CA GLU A 260 -16.72 21.77 -16.60
C GLU A 260 -18.04 22.25 -15.97
N ALA A 261 -18.28 21.92 -14.70
CA ALA A 261 -19.46 22.37 -13.97
C ALA A 261 -19.50 23.89 -13.79
N GLU A 262 -18.40 24.52 -13.39
CA GLU A 262 -18.29 25.97 -13.21
C GLU A 262 -18.51 26.71 -14.52
N LYS A 263 -17.94 26.23 -15.63
CA LYS A 263 -18.19 26.78 -16.97
C LYS A 263 -19.67 26.66 -17.34
N ALA A 264 -20.28 25.51 -17.07
CA ALA A 264 -21.70 25.29 -17.33
C ALA A 264 -22.59 26.24 -16.53
N VAL A 265 -22.32 26.39 -15.24
CA VAL A 265 -23.02 27.32 -14.34
C VAL A 265 -22.85 28.77 -14.81
N THR A 266 -21.62 29.15 -15.18
CA THR A 266 -21.33 30.49 -15.68
C THR A 266 -22.09 30.79 -16.96
N ILE A 267 -22.09 29.87 -17.93
CA ILE A 267 -22.87 30.03 -19.17
C ILE A 267 -24.36 30.11 -18.86
N ALA A 268 -24.87 29.24 -17.97
CA ALA A 268 -26.28 29.24 -17.59
C ALA A 268 -26.74 30.57 -16.99
N LYS A 269 -25.88 31.26 -16.21
CA LYS A 269 -26.18 32.60 -15.67
C LYS A 269 -26.40 33.66 -16.75
N TYR A 270 -25.75 33.55 -17.91
CA TYR A 270 -25.90 34.50 -19.02
C TYR A 270 -27.07 34.18 -19.97
N ILE A 271 -27.66 32.98 -19.88
CA ILE A 271 -28.77 32.56 -20.78
C ILE A 271 -29.94 33.55 -20.75
N PRO A 272 -30.43 34.04 -19.60
CA PRO A 272 -31.55 34.99 -19.57
C PRO A 272 -31.24 36.31 -20.27
N ASP A 273 -30.04 36.86 -20.08
CA ASP A 273 -29.66 38.12 -20.72
C ASP A 273 -29.47 37.98 -22.23
N ILE A 274 -28.94 36.83 -22.69
CA ILE A 274 -28.84 36.49 -24.11
C ILE A 274 -30.26 36.31 -24.69
N ALA A 275 -31.14 35.60 -24.02
CA ALA A 275 -32.52 35.40 -24.46
C ALA A 275 -33.30 36.73 -24.51
N ARG A 276 -33.07 37.65 -23.56
CA ARG A 276 -33.65 39.01 -23.60
C ARG A 276 -33.12 39.80 -24.78
N SER A 277 -31.81 39.77 -25.03
CA SER A 277 -31.17 40.49 -26.15
C SER A 277 -31.64 39.96 -27.51
N LEU A 278 -31.73 38.64 -27.67
CA LEU A 278 -32.22 37.99 -28.88
C LEU A 278 -33.70 38.30 -29.16
N ASN A 279 -34.53 38.35 -28.12
CA ASN A 279 -35.94 38.75 -28.25
C ASN A 279 -36.06 40.19 -28.77
N THR A 280 -35.26 41.13 -28.23
CA THR A 280 -35.21 42.52 -28.72
C THR A 280 -34.74 42.62 -30.17
N LEU A 281 -33.71 41.85 -30.56
CA LEU A 281 -33.16 41.89 -31.93
C LEU A 281 -34.09 41.25 -32.98
N THR A 282 -35.01 40.39 -32.58
CA THR A 282 -35.95 39.71 -33.48
C THR A 282 -37.34 40.35 -33.50
N ASP A 283 -37.46 41.58 -32.98
CA ASP A 283 -38.72 42.34 -32.88
C ASP A 283 -39.85 41.53 -32.23
N GLY A 284 -39.55 40.72 -31.21
CA GLY A 284 -40.57 39.95 -30.49
C GLY A 284 -41.09 38.71 -31.22
N LYS A 285 -40.47 38.29 -32.33
CA LYS A 285 -40.89 37.08 -33.08
C LYS A 285 -40.80 35.79 -32.28
N PHE A 286 -39.89 35.72 -31.32
CA PHE A 286 -39.69 34.55 -30.46
C PHE A 286 -39.92 34.93 -29.00
N LYS A 287 -40.69 34.11 -28.27
CA LYS A 287 -40.93 34.36 -26.85
C LYS A 287 -39.65 34.11 -26.06
N HIS A 288 -39.38 34.98 -25.10
CA HIS A 288 -38.22 34.88 -24.20
C HIS A 288 -38.09 33.49 -23.54
N GLU A 289 -39.21 32.93 -23.06
CA GLU A 289 -39.24 31.61 -22.41
C GLU A 289 -38.93 30.44 -23.35
N GLU A 290 -39.19 30.59 -24.65
CA GLU A 290 -38.87 29.57 -25.66
C GLU A 290 -37.36 29.57 -25.97
N LEU A 291 -36.78 30.76 -26.12
CA LEU A 291 -35.34 30.94 -26.33
C LEU A 291 -34.51 30.44 -25.14
N GLU A 292 -34.94 30.73 -23.91
CA GLU A 292 -34.26 30.21 -22.71
C GLU A 292 -34.25 28.68 -22.67
N LYS A 293 -35.38 28.03 -22.98
CA LYS A 293 -35.49 26.58 -23.02
C LYS A 293 -34.59 25.97 -24.10
N GLU A 294 -34.54 26.56 -25.29
CA GLU A 294 -33.67 26.07 -26.37
C GLU A 294 -32.19 26.23 -26.03
N LEU A 295 -31.78 27.37 -25.48
CA LEU A 295 -30.39 27.62 -25.07
C LEU A 295 -29.96 26.67 -23.93
N LEU A 296 -30.85 26.39 -22.97
CA LEU A 296 -30.62 25.38 -21.94
C LEU A 296 -30.50 23.97 -22.52
N GLN A 297 -31.32 23.61 -23.52
CA GLN A 297 -31.22 22.33 -24.20
C GLN A 297 -29.90 22.20 -24.99
N LEU A 298 -29.44 23.28 -25.64
CA LEU A 298 -28.16 23.31 -26.34
C LEU A 298 -26.98 23.17 -25.37
N LEU A 299 -27.03 23.83 -24.21
CA LEU A 299 -26.04 23.67 -23.15
C LEU A 299 -26.01 22.23 -22.64
N ASN A 300 -27.17 21.66 -22.30
CA ASN A 300 -27.29 20.28 -21.82
C ASN A 300 -26.89 19.22 -22.87
N LYS A 301 -26.98 19.52 -24.18
CA LYS A 301 -26.47 18.63 -25.24
C LYS A 301 -24.94 18.61 -25.31
N LYS A 302 -24.28 19.71 -24.93
CA LYS A 302 -22.81 19.79 -24.87
C LYS A 302 -22.24 19.27 -23.56
N LEU A 303 -23.04 19.20 -22.50
CA LEU A 303 -22.62 18.64 -21.21
C LEU A 303 -22.70 17.11 -21.23
N THR A 304 -21.58 16.48 -20.90
CA THR A 304 -21.44 15.01 -20.91
C THR A 304 -21.88 14.33 -19.61
N MET A 305 -21.75 15.00 -18.45
CA MET A 305 -22.00 14.38 -17.13
C MET A 305 -22.99 15.15 -16.22
N LEU A 306 -23.07 16.48 -16.34
CA LEU A 306 -24.01 17.30 -15.57
C LEU A 306 -25.19 17.71 -16.45
N LYS A 307 -26.42 17.45 -16.01
CA LYS A 307 -27.65 17.95 -16.65
C LYS A 307 -28.31 18.94 -15.72
N ILE A 308 -28.38 20.19 -16.15
CA ILE A 308 -29.03 21.26 -15.41
C ILE A 308 -30.54 21.15 -15.70
N LYS A 309 -31.36 20.83 -14.68
CA LYS A 309 -32.81 20.64 -14.85
C LYS A 309 -33.56 21.96 -14.84
N SER A 310 -33.13 22.94 -14.05
CA SER A 310 -33.70 24.29 -14.08
C SER A 310 -32.69 25.38 -13.71
N LEU A 311 -32.87 26.59 -14.27
CA LEU A 311 -32.11 27.78 -13.89
C LEU A 311 -32.32 28.17 -12.41
N LYS A 312 -33.45 27.77 -11.81
CA LYS A 312 -33.75 28.04 -10.39
C LYS A 312 -32.88 27.23 -9.42
N GLU A 313 -32.40 26.04 -9.81
CA GLU A 313 -31.49 25.23 -8.99
C GLU A 313 -30.11 25.88 -8.84
N ILE A 314 -29.67 26.64 -9.85
CA ILE A 314 -28.33 27.27 -9.89
C ILE A 314 -28.22 28.49 -8.96
N VAL A 315 -29.34 29.13 -8.63
CA VAL A 315 -29.38 30.34 -7.80
C VAL A 315 -29.23 30.00 -6.30
N ILE A 316 -29.56 28.77 -5.88
CA ILE A 316 -29.65 28.39 -4.47
C ILE A 316 -28.28 28.04 -3.85
N GLU A 317 -27.25 27.72 -4.64
CA GLU A 317 -25.91 27.38 -4.11
C GLU A 317 -25.01 28.58 -3.76
N VAL A 318 -25.47 29.82 -3.97
CA VAL A 318 -24.68 31.05 -3.70
C VAL A 318 -25.38 32.01 -2.72
N SER A 319 -26.28 31.49 -1.88
CA SER A 319 -26.91 32.25 -0.78
C SER A 319 -26.34 31.83 0.56
#